data_AF-A0AA94EFN7-F1
#
_entry.id   AF-A0AA94EFN7-F1
#
_cell.length_a   1.000
_cell.length_b   1.000
_cell.length_c   1.000
_cell.angle_alpha   90.00
_cell.angle_beta   90.00
_cell.angle_gamma   90.00
#
_symmetry.space_group_name_H-M   'P 1'
#
loop_
_entity.id
_entity.type
_entity.pdbx_description
1 polymer ?
#
loop_
_entity_poly.entity_id
_entity_poly.type
_entity_poly.pdbx_seq_one_letter_code
_entity_poly.pdbx_strand_id
1 'polypeptide(L)'
;MSKKTRGKPSKVDQLPGQIKERLDKLLRDGRLTQADILEQVNQAIDASGLPDELKLSRSGLNRYATSMETVGQRIREARAVSDQWIAKLGTEPSGEVSQLLIEMVRTLAFDQVLKMSDSGEAVEPKMLKDLSHAIERLEKAAVESTKRELELRKRMAEDVENDLRGVDGMSEELEDRIRGILLGRE
;
A
#
# COMPACT_ATOMS: atom_id res chain seq x y z
N MET A 1 -17.67 -27.20 15.48
CA MET A 1 -17.57 -25.97 14.67
C MET A 1 -18.19 -26.23 13.30
N SER A 2 -19.22 -25.48 12.90
CA SER A 2 -19.85 -25.64 11.58
C SER A 2 -18.87 -25.24 10.48
N LYS A 3 -18.59 -26.16 9.55
CA LYS A 3 -17.68 -25.94 8.42
C LYS A 3 -18.28 -24.82 7.55
N LYS A 4 -17.67 -23.63 7.58
CA LYS A 4 -18.07 -22.48 6.75
C LYS A 4 -17.76 -22.81 5.29
N THR A 5 -18.67 -23.52 4.62
CA THR A 5 -18.56 -23.80 3.19
C THR A 5 -18.79 -22.49 2.42
N ARG A 6 -18.21 -22.39 1.21
CA ARG A 6 -18.27 -21.17 0.39
C ARG A 6 -19.71 -20.76 0.00
N GLY A 7 -20.71 -21.59 0.32
CA GLY A 7 -22.08 -21.44 -0.14
C GLY A 7 -22.20 -21.58 -1.66
N LYS A 8 -23.44 -21.67 -2.15
CA LYS A 8 -23.70 -21.51 -3.59
C LYS A 8 -23.27 -20.08 -3.98
N PRO A 9 -22.54 -19.89 -5.11
CA PRO A 9 -22.17 -18.55 -5.59
C PRO A 9 -23.42 -17.67 -5.68
N SER A 10 -23.34 -16.42 -5.22
CA SER A 10 -24.47 -15.52 -5.32
C SER A 10 -24.73 -15.16 -6.79
N LYS A 11 -25.93 -14.67 -7.13
CA LYS A 11 -26.21 -14.19 -8.50
C LYS A 11 -25.23 -13.09 -8.93
N VAL A 12 -24.82 -12.23 -8.00
CA VAL A 12 -23.80 -11.20 -8.25
C VAL A 12 -22.45 -11.82 -8.63
N ASP A 13 -22.07 -12.94 -8.01
CA ASP A 13 -20.83 -13.66 -8.36
C ASP A 13 -20.89 -14.34 -9.73
N GLN A 14 -22.09 -14.58 -10.24
CA GLN A 14 -22.34 -15.24 -11.53
C GLN A 14 -22.52 -14.23 -12.67
N LEU A 15 -22.56 -12.92 -12.39
CA LEU A 15 -22.65 -11.89 -13.42
C LEU A 15 -21.42 -11.92 -14.34
N PRO A 16 -21.60 -11.75 -15.66
CA PRO A 16 -20.49 -11.54 -16.58
C PRO A 16 -19.65 -10.33 -16.18
N GLY A 17 -18.35 -10.37 -16.47
CA GLY A 17 -17.37 -9.37 -16.01
C GLY A 17 -17.80 -7.93 -16.30
N GLN A 18 -18.28 -7.64 -17.52
CA GLN A 18 -18.72 -6.30 -17.91
C GLN A 18 -19.88 -5.76 -17.06
N ILE A 19 -20.87 -6.60 -16.74
CA ILE A 19 -22.03 -6.20 -15.93
C ILE A 19 -21.65 -6.06 -14.46
N LYS A 20 -20.77 -6.95 -13.98
CA LYS A 20 -20.23 -6.87 -12.63
C LYS A 20 -19.40 -5.59 -12.43
N GLU A 21 -18.53 -5.25 -13.36
CA GLU A 21 -17.76 -4.00 -13.33
C GLU A 21 -18.67 -2.77 -13.34
N ARG A 22 -19.75 -2.80 -14.12
CA ARG A 22 -20.76 -1.74 -14.10
C ARG A 22 -21.43 -1.62 -12.74
N LEU A 23 -21.87 -2.74 -12.15
CA LEU A 23 -22.45 -2.78 -10.80
C LEU A 23 -21.47 -2.18 -9.76
N ASP A 24 -20.22 -2.64 -9.77
CA ASP A 24 -19.19 -2.19 -8.83
C ASP A 24 -18.92 -0.68 -8.97
N LYS A 25 -18.90 -0.17 -10.21
CA LYS A 25 -18.74 1.26 -10.46
C LYS A 25 -19.91 2.08 -9.90
N LEU A 26 -21.15 1.63 -10.14
CA LEU A 26 -22.35 2.32 -9.65
C LEU A 26 -22.40 2.34 -8.12
N LEU A 27 -22.07 1.22 -7.47
CA LEU A 27 -22.01 1.13 -6.01
C LEU A 27 -20.91 2.02 -5.43
N ARG A 28 -19.76 2.12 -6.09
CA ARG A 28 -18.64 2.96 -5.63
C ARG A 28 -18.92 4.46 -5.80
N ASP A 29 -19.64 4.86 -6.85
CA ASP A 29 -19.97 6.27 -7.10
C ASP A 29 -20.92 6.84 -6.04
N GLY A 30 -21.80 6.01 -5.47
CA GLY A 30 -22.65 6.38 -4.33
C GLY A 30 -23.72 7.43 -4.62
N ARG A 31 -23.87 7.87 -5.88
CA ARG A 31 -24.85 8.90 -6.30
C ARG A 31 -26.27 8.37 -6.48
N LEU A 32 -26.42 7.07 -6.75
CA LEU A 32 -27.69 6.44 -7.08
C LEU A 32 -28.22 5.62 -5.90
N THR A 33 -29.55 5.51 -5.79
CA THR A 33 -30.13 4.61 -4.80
C THR A 33 -29.90 3.16 -5.21
N GLN A 34 -29.95 2.24 -4.23
CA GLN A 34 -29.85 0.80 -4.53
C GLN A 34 -30.99 0.31 -5.43
N ALA A 35 -32.15 1.00 -5.43
CA ALA A 35 -33.25 0.69 -6.34
C ALA A 35 -32.89 1.06 -7.80
N ASP A 36 -32.32 2.24 -8.01
CA ASP A 36 -31.90 2.70 -9.35
C ASP A 36 -30.77 1.82 -9.89
N ILE A 37 -29.81 1.45 -9.03
CA ILE A 37 -28.72 0.56 -9.40
C ILE A 37 -29.26 -0.82 -9.80
N LEU A 38 -30.22 -1.36 -9.04
CA LEU A 38 -30.87 -2.63 -9.35
C LEU A 38 -31.52 -2.60 -10.74
N GLU A 39 -32.29 -1.54 -11.02
CA GLU A 39 -32.95 -1.35 -12.29
C GLU A 39 -31.94 -1.29 -13.44
N GLN A 40 -30.93 -0.44 -13.34
CA GLN A 40 -29.93 -0.28 -14.39
C GLN A 40 -29.14 -1.56 -14.67
N VAL A 41 -28.81 -2.33 -13.62
CA VAL A 41 -28.09 -3.60 -13.78
C VAL A 41 -28.99 -4.65 -14.44
N ASN A 42 -30.25 -4.75 -14.03
CA ASN A 42 -31.18 -5.71 -14.64
C ASN A 42 -31.52 -5.32 -16.09
N GLN A 43 -31.66 -4.03 -16.40
CA GLN A 43 -31.78 -3.55 -17.79
C GLN A 43 -30.54 -3.87 -18.63
N ALA A 44 -29.34 -3.80 -18.05
CA ALA A 44 -28.11 -4.18 -18.75
C ALA A 44 -28.06 -5.69 -19.04
N ILE A 45 -28.57 -6.52 -18.11
CA ILE A 45 -28.72 -7.97 -18.31
C ILE A 45 -29.67 -8.24 -19.48
N ASP A 46 -30.83 -7.57 -19.50
CA ASP A 46 -31.81 -7.67 -20.58
C ASP A 46 -31.25 -7.24 -21.94
N ALA A 47 -30.61 -6.07 -21.99
CA ALA A 47 -30.02 -5.53 -23.22
C ALA A 47 -28.89 -6.41 -23.78
N SER A 48 -28.24 -7.21 -22.91
CA SER A 48 -27.19 -8.16 -23.30
C SER A 48 -27.73 -9.52 -23.73
N GLY A 49 -29.06 -9.72 -23.74
CA GLY A 49 -29.69 -10.99 -24.10
C GLY A 49 -29.39 -12.13 -23.12
N LEU A 50 -29.05 -11.80 -21.87
CA LEU A 50 -28.68 -12.78 -20.86
C LEU A 50 -29.94 -13.38 -20.18
N PRO A 51 -29.85 -14.61 -19.63
CA PRO A 51 -30.98 -15.24 -18.96
C PRO A 51 -31.50 -14.43 -17.77
N ASP A 52 -32.83 -14.42 -17.60
CA ASP A 52 -33.52 -13.79 -16.46
C ASP A 52 -33.04 -14.32 -15.09
N GLU A 53 -32.50 -15.53 -15.08
CA GLU A 53 -31.93 -16.16 -13.88
C GLU A 53 -30.75 -15.36 -13.31
N LEU A 54 -30.03 -14.59 -14.14
CA LEU A 54 -28.95 -13.71 -13.71
C LEU A 54 -29.45 -12.38 -13.14
N LYS A 55 -30.73 -12.02 -13.34
CA LYS A 55 -31.30 -10.82 -12.75
C LYS A 55 -31.16 -10.82 -11.25
N LEU A 56 -30.66 -9.70 -10.74
CA LEU A 56 -30.46 -9.48 -9.33
C LEU A 56 -31.80 -9.24 -8.64
N SER A 57 -31.88 -9.67 -7.39
CA SER A 57 -32.93 -9.25 -6.47
C SER A 57 -32.45 -8.08 -5.61
N ARG A 58 -33.39 -7.32 -5.04
CA ARG A 58 -33.08 -6.26 -4.07
C ARG A 58 -32.24 -6.80 -2.89
N SER A 59 -32.62 -7.92 -2.30
CA SER A 59 -31.86 -8.52 -1.18
C SER A 59 -30.47 -8.99 -1.58
N GLY A 60 -30.30 -9.50 -2.81
CA GLY A 60 -29.01 -9.90 -3.37
C GLY A 60 -28.07 -8.71 -3.55
N LEU A 61 -28.59 -7.63 -4.13
CA LEU A 61 -27.86 -6.38 -4.30
C LEU A 61 -27.48 -5.74 -2.96
N ASN A 62 -28.43 -5.62 -2.03
CA ASN A 62 -28.18 -4.99 -0.72
C ASN A 62 -27.07 -5.71 0.04
N ARG A 63 -27.10 -7.05 0.09
CA ARG A 63 -26.02 -7.84 0.73
C ARG A 63 -24.66 -7.56 0.09
N TYR A 64 -24.60 -7.48 -1.22
CA TYR A 64 -23.37 -7.20 -1.94
C TYR A 64 -22.87 -5.77 -1.66
N ALA A 65 -23.76 -4.78 -1.71
CA ALA A 65 -23.46 -3.38 -1.38
C ALA A 65 -22.93 -3.24 0.05
N THR A 66 -23.56 -3.87 1.04
CA THR A 66 -23.07 -3.89 2.44
C THR A 66 -21.69 -4.51 2.56
N SER A 67 -21.44 -5.63 1.87
CA SER A 67 -20.12 -6.27 1.88
C SER A 67 -19.06 -5.36 1.26
N MET A 68 -19.39 -4.70 0.15
CA MET A 68 -18.49 -3.79 -0.55
C MET A 68 -18.20 -2.54 0.29
N GLU A 69 -19.21 -1.98 0.95
CA GLU A 69 -19.05 -0.84 1.85
C GLU A 69 -18.19 -1.18 3.06
N THR A 70 -18.34 -2.39 3.63
CA THR A 70 -17.50 -2.85 4.75
C THR A 70 -16.02 -2.89 4.35
N VAL A 71 -15.71 -3.37 3.15
CA VAL A 71 -14.34 -3.38 2.62
C VAL A 71 -13.86 -1.96 2.31
N GLY A 72 -14.71 -1.14 1.69
CA GLY A 72 -14.41 0.25 1.35
C GLY A 72 -14.10 1.10 2.59
N GLN A 73 -14.86 0.93 3.66
CA GLN A 73 -14.65 1.60 4.94
C GLN A 73 -13.28 1.27 5.52
N ARG A 74 -12.90 0.00 5.57
CA ARG A 74 -11.57 -0.43 6.04
C ARG A 74 -10.43 0.19 5.23
N ILE A 75 -10.59 0.31 3.91
CA ILE A 75 -9.59 0.94 3.05
C ILE A 75 -9.45 2.44 3.36
N ARG A 76 -10.58 3.14 3.57
CA ARG A 76 -10.56 4.57 3.94
C ARG A 76 -9.92 4.79 5.30
N GLU A 77 -10.22 3.95 6.28
CA GLU A 77 -9.59 3.98 7.60
C GLU A 77 -8.08 3.76 7.51
N ALA A 78 -7.64 2.75 6.75
CA ALA A 78 -6.22 2.50 6.52
C ALA A 78 -5.49 3.68 5.86
N ARG A 79 -6.14 4.34 4.88
CA ARG A 79 -5.60 5.55 4.25
C ARG A 79 -5.54 6.73 5.21
N ALA A 80 -6.59 6.99 5.98
CA ALA A 80 -6.62 8.07 6.95
C ALA A 80 -5.52 7.89 8.03
N VAL A 81 -5.28 6.65 8.44
CA VAL A 81 -4.16 6.30 9.32
C VAL A 81 -2.84 6.61 8.61
N SER A 82 -2.63 6.11 7.38
CA SER A 82 -1.44 6.38 6.58
C SER A 82 -1.16 7.88 6.38
N ASP A 83 -2.17 8.67 6.05
CA ASP A 83 -2.04 10.11 5.83
C ASP A 83 -1.64 10.84 7.12
N GLN A 84 -2.20 10.45 8.26
CA GLN A 84 -1.79 10.96 9.57
C GLN A 84 -0.34 10.61 9.90
N TRP A 85 0.13 9.42 9.50
CA TRP A 85 1.52 9.03 9.68
C TRP A 85 2.46 9.82 8.77
N ILE A 86 2.13 9.99 7.49
CA ILE A 86 2.90 10.84 6.56
C ILE A 86 2.98 12.28 7.10
N ALA A 87 1.87 12.82 7.60
CA ALA A 87 1.85 14.16 8.17
C ALA A 87 2.70 14.29 9.45
N LYS A 88 2.79 13.24 10.27
CA LYS A 88 3.56 13.24 11.54
C LYS A 88 5.03 12.94 11.36
N LEU A 89 5.37 12.11 10.38
CA LEU A 89 6.70 11.55 10.20
C LEU A 89 7.50 12.22 9.06
N GLY A 90 6.86 13.11 8.31
CA GLY A 90 7.47 13.84 7.19
C GLY A 90 7.34 13.10 5.86
N THR A 91 7.58 13.82 4.76
CA THR A 91 7.53 13.29 3.38
C THR A 91 8.84 12.66 2.93
N GLU A 92 9.90 12.79 3.72
CA GLU A 92 11.18 12.17 3.43
C GLU A 92 11.13 10.69 3.83
N PRO A 93 11.52 9.76 2.95
CA PRO A 93 11.69 8.36 3.34
C PRO A 93 12.89 8.25 4.29
N SER A 94 12.70 8.58 5.56
CA SER A 94 13.73 8.38 6.57
C SER A 94 13.72 6.91 7.02
N GLY A 95 14.90 6.36 7.31
CA GLY A 95 15.03 4.98 7.81
C GLY A 95 14.21 4.75 9.09
N GLU A 96 14.07 5.78 9.93
CA GLU A 96 13.32 5.73 11.19
C GLU A 96 11.82 5.44 11.00
N VAL A 97 11.20 5.98 9.95
CA VAL A 97 9.77 5.73 9.63
C VAL A 97 9.55 4.31 9.17
N SER A 98 10.42 3.83 8.29
CA SER A 98 10.37 2.45 7.81
C SER A 98 10.57 1.45 8.95
N GLN A 99 11.49 1.77 9.86
CA GLN A 99 11.78 0.96 11.04
C GLN A 99 10.61 0.95 12.04
N LEU A 100 9.95 2.09 12.26
CA LEU A 100 8.75 2.18 13.09
C LEU A 100 7.60 1.32 12.54
N LEU A 101 7.36 1.36 11.22
CA LEU A 101 6.34 0.53 10.58
C LEU A 101 6.61 -0.96 10.77
N ILE A 102 7.85 -1.38 10.59
CA ILE A 102 8.27 -2.77 10.81
C ILE A 102 8.01 -3.18 12.27
N GLU A 103 8.36 -2.33 13.23
CA GLU A 103 8.14 -2.59 14.65
C GLU A 103 6.64 -2.72 14.98
N MET A 104 5.79 -1.85 14.42
CA MET A 104 4.34 -1.94 14.57
C MET A 104 3.78 -3.25 14.01
N VAL A 105 4.22 -3.69 12.82
CA VAL A 105 3.77 -4.98 12.27
C VAL A 105 4.23 -6.14 13.16
N ARG A 106 5.44 -6.07 13.73
CA ARG A 106 5.94 -7.06 14.70
C ARG A 106 5.08 -7.10 15.97
N THR A 107 4.68 -5.94 16.51
CA THR A 107 3.79 -5.88 17.67
C THR A 107 2.41 -6.47 17.37
N LEU A 108 1.80 -6.11 16.23
CA LEU A 108 0.51 -6.66 15.84
C LEU A 108 0.55 -8.18 15.62
N ALA A 109 1.64 -8.68 15.03
CA ALA A 109 1.92 -10.10 14.89
C ALA A 109 1.99 -10.80 16.25
N PHE A 110 2.72 -10.22 17.21
CA PHE A 110 2.86 -10.75 18.56
C PHE A 110 1.52 -10.75 19.33
N ASP A 111 0.78 -9.65 19.28
CA ASP A 111 -0.55 -9.55 19.90
C ASP A 111 -1.52 -10.59 19.32
N GLN A 112 -1.43 -10.86 18.02
CA GLN A 112 -2.25 -11.87 17.37
C GLN A 112 -1.88 -13.29 17.85
N VAL A 113 -0.59 -13.59 18.01
CA VAL A 113 -0.12 -14.86 18.58
C VAL A 113 -0.57 -15.01 20.04
N LEU A 114 -0.45 -13.96 20.86
CA LEU A 114 -0.91 -13.97 22.25
C LEU A 114 -2.42 -14.24 22.35
N LYS A 115 -3.23 -13.53 21.57
CA LYS A 115 -4.70 -13.73 21.54
C LYS A 115 -5.08 -15.16 21.14
N MET A 116 -4.32 -15.78 20.24
CA MET A 116 -4.54 -17.17 19.84
C MET A 116 -4.07 -18.18 20.90
N SER A 117 -3.02 -17.84 21.65
CA SER A 117 -2.58 -18.64 22.80
C SER A 117 -3.60 -18.59 23.93
N ASP A 118 -4.17 -17.41 24.20
CA ASP A 118 -5.15 -17.18 25.26
C ASP A 118 -6.53 -17.78 24.94
N SER A 119 -6.87 -17.99 23.66
CA SER A 119 -8.13 -18.62 23.26
C SER A 119 -8.17 -20.13 23.51
N GLY A 120 -7.06 -20.74 23.96
CA GLY A 120 -6.96 -22.18 24.22
C GLY A 120 -7.03 -23.04 22.95
N GLU A 121 -7.01 -22.43 21.77
CA GLU A 121 -6.96 -23.11 20.48
C GLU A 121 -5.50 -23.32 20.07
N ALA A 122 -5.18 -24.51 19.56
CA ALA A 122 -3.85 -24.76 19.03
C ALA A 122 -3.57 -23.82 17.84
N VAL A 123 -2.51 -23.02 17.94
CA VAL A 123 -2.05 -22.19 16.83
C VAL A 123 -1.69 -23.11 15.66
N GLU A 124 -2.31 -22.88 14.50
CA GLU A 124 -2.09 -23.73 13.33
C GLU A 124 -0.63 -23.59 12.83
N PRO A 125 0.12 -24.69 12.62
CA PRO A 125 1.53 -24.62 12.22
C PRO A 125 1.78 -23.81 10.95
N LYS A 126 0.83 -23.82 10.01
CA LYS A 126 0.91 -23.01 8.78
C LYS A 126 0.83 -21.51 9.08
N MET A 127 0.00 -21.10 10.03
CA MET A 127 -0.10 -19.70 10.44
C MET A 127 1.19 -19.19 11.08
N LEU A 128 1.84 -20.02 11.92
CA LEU A 128 3.17 -19.72 12.46
C LEU A 128 4.24 -19.60 11.37
N LYS A 129 4.19 -20.48 10.37
CA LYS A 129 5.09 -20.44 9.21
C LYS A 129 4.87 -19.16 8.40
N ASP A 130 3.62 -18.82 8.09
CA ASP A 130 3.29 -17.63 7.31
C ASP A 130 3.68 -16.34 8.07
N LEU A 131 3.50 -16.31 9.39
CA LEU A 131 3.94 -15.22 10.25
C LEU A 131 5.48 -15.09 10.27
N SER A 132 6.18 -16.22 10.42
CA SER A 132 7.65 -16.25 10.37
C SER A 132 8.19 -15.73 9.04
N HIS A 133 7.56 -16.11 7.92
CA HIS A 133 7.93 -15.60 6.60
C HIS A 133 7.59 -14.11 6.42
N ALA A 134 6.51 -13.63 7.00
CA ALA A 134 6.19 -12.20 7.00
C ALA A 134 7.24 -11.40 7.77
N ILE A 135 7.64 -11.88 8.95
CA ILE A 135 8.72 -11.28 9.76
C ILE A 135 10.05 -11.31 8.98
N GLU A 136 10.44 -12.45 8.40
CA GLU A 136 11.66 -12.57 7.60
C GLU A 136 11.71 -11.56 6.43
N ARG A 137 10.57 -11.35 5.76
CA ARG A 137 10.47 -10.36 4.67
C ARG A 137 10.57 -8.93 5.19
N LEU A 138 9.99 -8.64 6.35
CA LEU A 138 10.10 -7.32 6.98
C LEU A 138 11.54 -7.02 7.38
N GLU A 139 12.25 -7.98 7.97
CA GLU A 139 13.68 -7.83 8.30
C GLU A 139 14.53 -7.58 7.06
N LYS A 140 14.31 -8.35 5.98
CA LYS A 140 14.99 -8.14 4.71
C LYS A 140 14.72 -6.75 4.12
N ALA A 141 13.47 -6.30 4.18
CA ALA A 141 13.10 -4.96 3.74
C ALA A 141 13.78 -3.85 4.57
N ALA A 142 13.90 -4.06 5.89
CA ALA A 142 14.60 -3.16 6.79
C ALA A 142 16.08 -3.03 6.41
N VAL A 143 16.78 -4.16 6.27
CA VAL A 143 18.19 -4.21 5.90
C VAL A 143 18.44 -3.55 4.55
N GLU A 144 17.60 -3.84 3.55
CA GLU A 144 17.71 -3.23 2.22
C GLU A 144 17.46 -1.71 2.27
N SER A 145 16.55 -1.25 3.15
CA SER A 145 16.30 0.17 3.36
C SER A 145 17.49 0.89 3.96
N THR A 146 18.06 0.35 5.03
CA THR A 146 19.25 0.90 5.68
C THR A 146 20.44 0.92 4.72
N LYS A 147 20.60 -0.14 3.91
CA LYS A 147 21.65 -0.21 2.90
C LYS A 147 21.50 0.89 1.84
N ARG A 148 20.28 1.09 1.31
CA ARG A 148 19.98 2.19 0.36
C ARG A 148 20.27 3.56 0.96
N GLU A 149 19.92 3.78 2.22
CA GLU A 149 20.17 5.06 2.90
C GLU A 149 21.68 5.32 3.06
N LEU A 150 22.46 4.30 3.43
CA LEU A 150 23.91 4.39 3.51
C LEU A 150 24.54 4.67 2.14
N GLU A 151 24.08 4.00 1.08
CA GLU A 151 24.54 4.24 -0.29
C GLU A 151 24.22 5.66 -0.75
N LEU A 152 23.01 6.18 -0.45
CA LEU A 152 22.63 7.55 -0.78
C LEU A 152 23.50 8.56 -0.04
N ARG A 153 23.72 8.39 1.27
CA ARG A 153 24.61 9.26 2.06
C ARG A 153 26.05 9.25 1.54
N LYS A 154 26.57 8.09 1.13
CA LYS A 154 27.90 7.98 0.53
C LYS A 154 27.99 8.75 -0.78
N ARG A 155 27.02 8.56 -1.69
CA ARG A 155 26.97 9.31 -2.95
C ARG A 155 26.89 10.81 -2.72
N MET A 156 26.06 11.27 -1.78
CA MET A 156 25.99 12.68 -1.43
C MET A 156 27.31 13.21 -0.87
N ALA A 157 28.02 12.43 -0.05
CA ALA A 157 29.35 12.81 0.44
C ALA A 157 30.39 12.86 -0.69
N GLU A 158 30.36 11.90 -1.62
CA GLU A 158 31.21 11.86 -2.81
C GLU A 158 30.93 13.02 -3.77
N ASP A 159 29.65 13.37 -3.99
CA ASP A 159 29.24 14.50 -4.82
C ASP A 159 29.70 15.83 -4.20
N VAL A 160 29.54 16.00 -2.89
CA VAL A 160 30.07 17.17 -2.16
C VAL A 160 31.60 17.21 -2.21
N GLU A 161 32.28 16.08 -2.06
CA GLU A 161 33.74 16.02 -2.18
C GLU A 161 34.23 16.37 -3.59
N ASN A 162 33.53 15.90 -4.63
CA ASN A 162 33.85 16.22 -6.03
C ASN A 162 33.58 17.70 -6.35
N ASP A 163 32.48 18.26 -5.85
CA ASP A 163 32.19 19.69 -5.98
C ASP A 163 33.26 20.53 -5.26
N LEU A 164 33.67 20.14 -4.05
CA LEU A 164 34.75 20.82 -3.30
C LEU A 164 36.12 20.67 -3.97
N ARG A 165 36.44 19.50 -4.54
CA ARG A 165 37.68 19.29 -5.33
C ARG A 165 37.69 20.14 -6.60
N GLY A 166 36.53 20.43 -7.18
CA GLY A 166 36.39 21.40 -8.28
C GLY A 166 36.61 22.86 -7.85
N VAL A 167 36.59 23.15 -6.54
CA VAL A 167 36.79 24.49 -5.96
C VAL A 167 38.21 24.67 -5.38
N ASP A 168 38.85 23.58 -4.92
CA ASP A 168 40.24 23.59 -4.38
C ASP A 168 41.34 23.45 -5.45
N GLY A 169 40.99 23.10 -6.68
CA GLY A 169 41.85 23.34 -7.83
C GLY A 169 41.76 24.83 -8.18
N MET A 170 42.66 25.65 -7.64
CA MET A 170 42.80 27.04 -8.09
C MET A 170 42.76 27.05 -9.62
N SER A 171 41.79 27.76 -10.21
CA SER A 171 41.73 27.96 -11.66
C SER A 171 43.14 28.31 -12.16
N GLU A 172 43.57 27.78 -13.31
CA GLU A 172 44.85 28.16 -13.92
C GLU A 172 45.00 29.70 -13.98
N GLU A 173 43.89 30.42 -14.18
CA GLU A 173 43.86 31.89 -14.15
C GLU A 173 44.15 32.52 -12.77
N LEU A 174 43.84 31.82 -11.68
CA LEU A 174 44.15 32.23 -10.32
C LEU A 174 45.60 31.88 -9.96
N GLU A 175 46.10 30.73 -10.43
CA GLU A 175 47.50 30.34 -10.28
C GLU A 175 48.42 31.31 -11.04
N ASP A 176 48.11 31.63 -12.29
CA ASP A 176 48.90 32.56 -13.11
C ASP A 176 48.89 33.98 -12.55
N ARG A 177 47.77 34.42 -11.98
CA ARG A 177 47.66 35.74 -11.34
C ARG A 177 48.53 35.82 -10.09
N ILE A 178 48.54 34.79 -9.25
CA ILE A 178 49.41 34.73 -8.07
C ILE A 178 50.88 34.65 -8.48
N ARG A 179 51.18 33.88 -9.53
CA ARG A 179 52.53 33.75 -10.08
C ARG A 179 53.03 35.08 -10.66
N GLY A 180 52.17 35.85 -11.34
CA GLY A 180 52.46 37.20 -11.83
C GLY A 180 52.74 38.21 -10.70
N ILE A 181 51.93 38.18 -9.64
CA ILE A 181 52.10 39.02 -8.45
C ILE A 181 53.41 38.67 -7.72
N LEU A 182 53.73 37.38 -7.55
CA LEU A 182 54.94 36.93 -6.86
C LEU A 182 56.23 37.14 -7.67
N LEU A 183 56.16 37.06 -9.01
CA LEU A 183 57.29 37.29 -9.91
C LEU A 183 57.46 38.76 -10.32
N GLY A 184 56.61 39.65 -9.83
CA GLY A 184 56.75 41.10 -10.00
C GLY A 184 56.56 41.59 -11.43
N ARG A 185 55.69 40.96 -12.21
CA ARG A 185 55.22 41.51 -13.50
C ARG A 185 53.78 41.95 -13.36
N GLU A 186 53.59 43.28 -13.31
CA GLU A 186 52.37 43.90 -13.85
C GLU A 186 52.34 43.74 -15.37
#